data_AF-A0A9W8QUQ7-F1
#
_entry.id   AF-A0A9W8QUQ7-F1
#
_cell.length_a   1.000
_cell.length_b   1.000
_cell.length_c   1.000
_cell.angle_alpha   90.00
_cell.angle_beta   90.00
_cell.angle_gamma   90.00
#
_symmetry.space_group_name_H-M   'P 1'
#
loop_
_entity.id
_entity.type
_entity.pdbx_description
1 polymer ?
#
loop_
_entity_poly.entity_id
_entity_poly.type
_entity_poly.pdbx_seq_one_letter_code
_entity_poly.pdbx_strand_id
1 'polypeptide(L)'
;MAIYAVSARFASPEVLGGPASSKRFAQLAMNLNKGTDLTMDELKASVLLYVYEMTESLRWDTVAEIARITRMAELYYALHFDSRPGESSKTSIFDDWMHLQSQERDISSGPDAEEWNSVWWCIYSLDTSCSAVT
;
A
#
# COMPACT_ATOMS: atom_id res chain seq x y z
N MET A 1 7.17 -4.04 11.97
CA MET A 1 7.90 -5.26 11.51
C MET A 1 8.22 -5.22 10.02
N ALA A 2 7.30 -4.79 9.15
CA ALA A 2 7.54 -4.69 7.71
C ALA A 2 8.76 -3.82 7.35
N ILE A 3 8.95 -2.67 8.03
CA ILE A 3 10.14 -1.82 7.87
C ILE A 3 11.43 -2.63 8.10
N TYR A 4 11.52 -3.38 9.20
CA TYR A 4 12.70 -4.23 9.48
C TYR A 4 12.91 -5.32 8.42
N ALA A 5 11.84 -5.87 7.85
CA ALA A 5 11.95 -6.87 6.78
C ALA A 5 12.62 -6.28 5.52
N VAL A 6 12.15 -5.09 5.09
CA VAL A 6 12.71 -4.38 3.93
C VAL A 6 14.12 -3.88 4.25
N SER A 7 14.32 -3.18 5.36
CA SER A 7 15.62 -2.60 5.72
C SER A 7 16.70 -3.67 5.89
N ALA A 8 16.41 -4.81 6.53
CA ALA A 8 17.36 -5.90 6.69
C ALA A 8 17.78 -6.53 5.36
N ARG A 9 16.97 -6.36 4.30
CA ARG A 9 17.30 -6.84 2.96
C ARG A 9 18.33 -5.97 2.25
N PHE A 10 18.25 -4.66 2.44
CA PHE A 10 19.10 -3.69 1.76
C PHE A 10 20.29 -3.23 2.61
N ALA A 11 20.32 -3.56 3.89
CA ALA A 11 21.43 -3.23 4.77
C ALA A 11 22.66 -4.11 4.50
N SER A 12 23.85 -3.51 4.60
CA SER A 12 25.12 -4.23 4.51
C SER A 12 25.24 -5.27 5.66
N PRO A 13 25.77 -6.47 5.41
CA PRO A 13 26.03 -7.48 6.44
C PRO A 13 26.85 -6.96 7.63
N GLU A 14 27.71 -5.98 7.39
CA GLU A 14 28.56 -5.32 8.39
C GLU A 14 27.74 -4.50 9.40
N VAL A 15 26.66 -3.86 8.94
CA VAL A 15 25.74 -3.06 9.78
C VAL A 15 24.84 -3.97 10.60
N LEU A 16 24.51 -5.14 10.08
CA LEU A 16 23.58 -6.09 10.69
C LEU A 16 24.23 -7.05 11.70
N GLY A 17 25.56 -7.01 11.85
CA GLY A 17 26.30 -7.89 12.75
C GLY A 17 26.22 -9.37 12.36
N GLY A 18 25.97 -9.66 11.08
CA GLY A 18 25.68 -10.99 10.54
C GLY A 18 24.49 -10.99 9.58
N PRO A 19 24.10 -12.16 9.03
CA PRO A 19 22.92 -12.25 8.17
C PRO A 19 21.66 -12.04 9.02
N ALA A 20 21.19 -10.79 9.14
CA ALA A 20 19.87 -10.55 9.73
C ALA A 20 18.83 -11.24 8.85
N SER A 21 18.02 -12.11 9.45
CA SER A 21 17.01 -12.86 8.72
C SER A 21 15.81 -11.96 8.42
N SER A 22 15.90 -11.16 7.35
CA SER A 22 14.79 -10.37 6.79
C SER A 22 13.48 -11.16 6.71
N LYS A 23 13.57 -12.44 6.34
CA LYS A 23 12.48 -13.43 6.34
C LYS A 23 11.71 -13.57 7.66
N ARG A 24 12.40 -13.51 8.81
CA ARG A 24 11.73 -13.61 10.12
C ARG A 24 10.89 -12.38 10.41
N PHE A 25 11.39 -11.19 10.04
CA PHE A 25 10.63 -9.95 10.18
C PHE A 25 9.42 -9.92 9.25
N ALA A 26 9.54 -10.42 8.02
CA ALA A 26 8.43 -10.55 7.08
C ALA A 26 7.34 -11.48 7.64
N GLN A 27 7.71 -12.68 8.11
CA GLN A 27 6.77 -13.63 8.72
C GLN A 27 6.06 -13.05 9.95
N LEU A 28 6.78 -12.33 10.81
CA LEU A 28 6.18 -11.68 11.98
C LEU A 28 5.19 -10.59 11.56
N ALA A 29 5.53 -9.78 10.56
CA ALA A 29 4.63 -8.74 10.05
C ALA A 29 3.35 -9.33 9.45
N MET A 30 3.46 -10.38 8.62
CA MET A 30 2.30 -11.08 8.05
C MET A 30 1.38 -11.67 9.12
N ASN A 31 1.95 -12.19 10.22
CA ASN A 31 1.15 -12.78 11.30
C ASN A 31 0.46 -11.74 12.19
N LEU A 32 1.00 -10.51 12.27
CA LEU A 32 0.41 -9.40 13.01
C LEU A 32 -0.75 -8.75 12.24
N ASN A 33 -0.79 -8.92 10.92
CA ASN A 33 -1.81 -8.42 10.02
C ASN A 33 -3.13 -9.23 10.11
N LYS A 34 -3.68 -9.36 11.32
CA LYS A 34 -4.94 -10.07 11.60
C LYS A 34 -5.98 -9.17 12.26
N GLY A 35 -5.78 -7.85 12.20
CA GLY A 35 -6.76 -6.87 12.66
C GLY A 35 -8.01 -6.89 11.78
N THR A 36 -9.15 -6.50 12.33
CA THR A 36 -10.41 -6.36 11.59
C THR A 36 -10.52 -5.04 10.84
N ASP A 37 -9.76 -4.04 11.27
CA ASP A 37 -9.93 -2.66 10.82
C ASP A 37 -8.83 -2.29 9.83
N LEU A 38 -9.24 -1.75 8.68
CA LEU A 38 -8.33 -1.28 7.66
C LEU A 38 -7.78 0.10 8.08
N THR A 39 -6.51 0.13 8.46
CA THR A 39 -5.83 1.36 8.91
C THR A 39 -4.76 1.79 7.90
N MET A 40 -4.29 3.04 8.03
CA MET A 40 -3.17 3.54 7.21
C MET A 40 -1.90 2.73 7.42
N ASP A 41 -1.60 2.34 8.66
CA ASP A 41 -0.42 1.54 8.98
C ASP A 41 -0.50 0.14 8.36
N GLU A 42 -1.72 -0.39 8.20
CA GLU A 42 -1.96 -1.64 7.51
C GLU A 42 -1.66 -1.53 6.01
N LEU A 43 -2.07 -0.44 5.37
CA LEU A 43 -1.67 -0.14 3.98
C LEU A 43 -0.15 -0.02 3.83
N LYS A 44 0.50 0.78 4.68
CA LYS A 44 1.96 0.94 4.66
C LYS A 44 2.68 -0.40 4.86
N ALA A 45 2.23 -1.21 5.81
CA ALA A 45 2.81 -2.52 6.08
C ALA A 45 2.66 -3.47 4.89
N SER A 46 1.47 -3.49 4.27
CA SER A 46 1.19 -4.28 3.07
C SER A 46 2.08 -3.86 1.89
N VAL A 47 2.25 -2.55 1.65
CA VAL A 47 3.16 -2.03 0.60
C VAL A 47 4.62 -2.43 0.87
N LEU A 48 5.09 -2.31 2.11
CA LEU A 48 6.46 -2.69 2.47
C LEU A 48 6.70 -4.20 2.31
N LEU A 49 5.73 -5.03 2.71
CA LEU A 49 5.82 -6.48 2.51
C LEU A 49 5.79 -6.85 1.03
N TYR A 50 5.01 -6.14 0.23
CA TYR A 50 5.01 -6.31 -1.21
C TYR A 50 6.39 -6.04 -1.84
N VAL A 51 7.03 -4.92 -1.47
CA VAL A 51 8.40 -4.60 -1.90
C VAL A 51 9.40 -5.68 -1.43
N TYR A 52 9.23 -6.20 -0.21
CA TYR A 52 10.04 -7.32 0.28
C TYR A 52 9.87 -8.60 -0.57
N GLU A 53 8.66 -8.93 -1.00
CA GLU A 53 8.40 -10.11 -1.84
C GLU A 53 8.92 -9.93 -3.26
N MET A 54 8.68 -8.77 -3.89
CA MET A 54 9.19 -8.44 -5.23
C MET A 54 10.71 -8.61 -5.34
N THR A 55 11.40 -8.31 -4.24
CA THR A 55 12.85 -8.41 -4.19
C THR A 55 13.35 -9.85 -4.02
N GLU A 56 12.51 -10.81 -3.57
CA GLU A 56 12.81 -12.27 -3.60
C GLU A 56 12.58 -12.84 -4.99
N SER A 57 11.39 -12.66 -5.53
CA SER A 57 11.02 -13.19 -6.84
C SER A 57 9.81 -12.46 -7.38
N LEU A 58 9.85 -12.10 -8.66
CA LEU A 58 8.71 -11.56 -9.39
C LEU A 58 7.86 -12.74 -9.89
N ARG A 59 6.80 -13.07 -9.16
CA ARG A 59 5.86 -14.16 -9.49
C ARG A 59 4.48 -13.59 -9.81
N TRP A 60 3.64 -14.39 -10.46
CA TRP A 60 2.21 -14.04 -10.65
C TRP A 60 1.50 -13.73 -9.32
N ASP A 61 1.91 -14.41 -8.25
CA ASP A 61 1.42 -14.16 -6.89
C ASP A 61 1.69 -12.70 -6.45
N THR A 62 2.80 -12.11 -6.88
CA THR A 62 3.17 -10.71 -6.65
C THR A 62 2.23 -9.78 -7.41
N VAL A 63 1.91 -10.06 -8.68
CA VAL A 63 0.94 -9.26 -9.45
C VAL A 63 -0.47 -9.29 -8.83
N ALA A 64 -0.90 -10.45 -8.33
CA ALA A 64 -2.17 -10.54 -7.61
C ALA A 64 -2.17 -9.75 -6.29
N GLU A 65 -1.03 -9.72 -5.61
CA GLU A 65 -0.86 -9.01 -4.35
C GLU A 65 -0.92 -7.48 -4.51
N ILE A 66 -0.34 -6.91 -5.59
CA ILE A 66 -0.48 -5.48 -5.84
C ILE A 66 -1.92 -5.08 -6.14
N ALA A 67 -2.67 -5.88 -6.89
CA ALA A 67 -4.10 -5.64 -7.12
C ALA A 67 -4.91 -5.67 -5.81
N ARG A 68 -4.57 -6.59 -4.90
CA ARG A 68 -5.16 -6.66 -3.55
C ARG A 68 -4.87 -5.39 -2.76
N ILE A 69 -3.64 -4.89 -2.79
CA ILE A 69 -3.22 -3.66 -2.09
C ILE A 69 -3.91 -2.43 -2.68
N THR A 70 -3.99 -2.32 -4.01
CA THR A 70 -4.75 -1.26 -4.69
C THR A 70 -6.20 -1.27 -4.21
N ARG A 71 -6.83 -2.44 -4.13
CA ARG A 71 -8.20 -2.57 -3.62
C ARG A 71 -8.34 -2.16 -2.15
N MET A 72 -7.37 -2.48 -1.30
CA MET A 72 -7.36 -1.98 0.09
C MET A 72 -7.28 -0.46 0.12
N ALA A 73 -6.43 0.15 -0.70
CA ALA A 73 -6.27 1.60 -0.73
C ALA A 73 -7.57 2.30 -1.15
N GLU A 74 -8.25 1.79 -2.18
CA GLU A 74 -9.57 2.29 -2.58
C GLU A 74 -10.60 2.21 -1.44
N LEU A 75 -10.64 1.09 -0.72
CA LEU A 75 -11.54 0.90 0.42
C LEU A 75 -11.22 1.86 1.56
N TYR A 76 -9.93 2.05 1.86
CA TYR A 76 -9.49 3.03 2.86
C TYR A 76 -9.91 4.44 2.47
N TYR A 77 -9.70 4.83 1.20
CA TYR A 77 -10.14 6.12 0.71
C TYR A 77 -11.65 6.33 0.87
N ALA A 78 -12.45 5.34 0.47
CA ALA A 78 -13.91 5.41 0.58
C ALA A 78 -14.37 5.55 2.05
N LEU A 79 -13.72 4.87 2.98
CA LEU A 79 -14.05 4.92 4.40
C LEU A 79 -13.66 6.25 5.06
N HIS A 80 -12.54 6.85 4.67
CA HIS A 80 -11.95 7.99 5.39
C HIS A 80 -12.11 9.34 4.70
N PHE A 81 -12.26 9.38 3.37
CA PHE A 81 -12.26 10.63 2.59
C PHE A 81 -13.53 10.82 1.75
N ASP A 82 -14.22 9.75 1.36
CA ASP A 82 -15.46 9.83 0.56
C ASP A 82 -16.74 10.00 1.41
N SER A 83 -16.59 10.37 2.69
CA SER A 83 -17.73 10.68 3.55
C SER A 83 -18.38 12.01 3.14
N ARG A 84 -19.25 11.99 2.12
CA ARG A 84 -20.34 12.97 2.03
C ARG A 84 -21.33 12.67 3.17
N PRO A 85 -21.65 13.63 4.05
CA PRO A 85 -22.80 13.48 4.93
C PRO A 85 -24.07 13.48 4.04
N GLY A 86 -24.57 12.30 3.69
CA GLY A 86 -25.95 12.13 3.24
C GLY A 86 -26.23 11.71 1.78
N GLU A 87 -25.30 11.11 1.03
CA GLU A 87 -25.65 10.57 -0.30
C GLU A 87 -25.50 9.05 -0.40
N SER A 88 -26.64 8.43 -0.72
CA SER A 88 -26.79 7.00 -0.97
C SER A 88 -25.94 6.58 -2.17
N SER A 89 -25.04 5.64 -1.91
CA SER A 89 -24.52 4.61 -2.81
C SER A 89 -25.12 4.60 -4.23
N LYS A 90 -24.36 5.13 -5.19
CA LYS A 90 -24.49 4.76 -6.60
C LYS A 90 -23.15 4.37 -7.18
N THR A 91 -23.09 3.08 -7.51
CA THR A 91 -22.19 2.38 -8.42
C THR A 91 -21.77 3.18 -9.66
N SER A 92 -20.48 3.52 -9.76
CA SER A 92 -19.54 3.18 -10.85
C SER A 92 -18.25 3.98 -10.66
N ILE A 93 -17.35 3.48 -9.79
CA ILE A 93 -16.14 4.19 -9.34
C ILE A 93 -15.06 4.30 -10.44
N PHE A 94 -15.16 3.48 -11.50
CA PHE A 94 -14.09 3.32 -12.48
C PHE A 94 -13.97 4.49 -13.47
N ASP A 95 -15.08 5.11 -13.88
CA ASP A 95 -15.07 6.19 -14.89
C ASP A 95 -14.89 7.59 -14.29
N ASP A 96 -15.10 7.75 -12.97
CA ASP A 96 -15.00 9.06 -12.29
C ASP A 96 -13.56 9.40 -11.87
N TRP A 97 -12.66 8.41 -11.82
CA TRP A 97 -11.26 8.61 -11.42
C TRP A 97 -10.48 9.48 -12.43
N MET A 98 -10.70 9.32 -13.73
CA MET A 98 -10.08 10.19 -14.75
C MET A 98 -10.66 11.61 -14.75
N HIS A 99 -11.89 11.80 -14.28
CA HIS A 99 -12.51 13.13 -14.21
C HIS A 99 -12.19 13.88 -12.90
N LEU A 100 -11.89 13.18 -11.82
CA LEU A 100 -11.47 13.76 -10.53
C LEU A 100 -10.10 14.43 -10.56
N GLN A 101 -9.27 14.17 -11.58
CA GLN A 101 -8.00 14.87 -11.76
C GLN A 101 -8.18 16.37 -12.12
N SER A 102 -9.40 16.78 -12.51
CA SER A 102 -9.75 18.15 -12.88
C SER A 102 -10.62 18.88 -11.87
N GLN A 103 -10.97 18.22 -10.77
CA GLN A 103 -11.58 18.85 -9.61
C GLN A 103 -10.54 18.79 -8.49
N GLU A 104 -9.69 19.83 -8.41
CA GLU A 104 -9.02 20.24 -7.16
C GLU A 104 -10.12 20.50 -6.12
N ARG A 105 -10.71 19.41 -5.61
CA ARG A 105 -11.41 19.43 -4.35
C ARG A 105 -10.29 19.61 -3.35
N ASP A 106 -10.33 20.70 -2.60
CA ASP A 106 -9.55 20.92 -1.38
C ASP A 106 -9.74 19.70 -0.45
N ILE A 107 -9.05 18.60 -0.74
CA ILE A 107 -8.76 17.56 0.23
C ILE A 107 -7.79 18.27 1.15
N SER A 108 -8.37 18.76 2.24
CA SER A 108 -7.76 19.62 3.23
C SER A 108 -6.28 19.30 3.45
N SER A 109 -5.47 20.36 3.57
CA SER A 109 -4.03 20.36 3.83
C SER A 109 -3.64 19.81 5.21
N GLY A 110 -4.32 18.75 5.66
CA GLY A 110 -4.05 18.03 6.88
C GLY A 110 -2.96 16.96 6.69
N PRO A 111 -2.24 16.64 7.77
CA PRO A 111 -1.18 15.62 7.73
C PRO A 111 -1.68 14.25 7.24
N ASP A 112 -2.94 13.89 7.53
CA ASP A 112 -3.53 12.61 7.12
C ASP A 112 -3.77 12.54 5.60
N ALA A 113 -4.11 13.66 4.97
CA ALA A 113 -4.31 13.74 3.52
C ALA A 113 -2.97 13.68 2.77
N GLU A 114 -1.94 14.34 3.29
CA GLU A 114 -0.57 14.26 2.75
C GLU A 114 -0.01 12.84 2.89
N GLU A 115 -0.20 12.21 4.05
CA GLU A 115 0.21 10.84 4.28
C GLU A 115 -0.51 9.87 3.33
N TRP A 116 -1.83 10.01 3.17
CA TRP A 116 -2.59 9.25 2.18
C TRP A 116 -2.06 9.44 0.76
N ASN A 117 -1.84 10.68 0.33
CA ASN A 117 -1.32 10.96 -1.01
C ASN A 117 0.02 10.27 -1.25
N SER A 118 0.93 10.31 -0.28
CA SER A 118 2.23 9.65 -0.36
C SER A 118 2.09 8.13 -0.52
N VAL A 119 1.23 7.50 0.29
CA VAL A 119 0.98 6.05 0.22
C VAL A 119 0.31 5.67 -1.11
N TRP A 120 -0.69 6.44 -1.55
CA TRP A 120 -1.38 6.22 -2.81
C TRP A 120 -0.44 6.29 -4.01
N TRP A 121 0.42 7.31 -4.08
CA TRP A 121 1.41 7.42 -5.15
C TRP A 121 2.41 6.27 -5.16
N CYS A 122 2.81 5.76 -3.99
CA CYS A 122 3.64 4.56 -3.90
C CYS A 122 2.94 3.35 -4.51
N ILE A 123 1.68 3.10 -4.16
CA ILE A 123 0.88 1.98 -4.67
C ILE A 123 0.71 2.09 -6.18
N TYR A 124 0.27 3.26 -6.66
CA TYR A 124 0.07 3.51 -8.08
C TYR A 124 1.35 3.28 -8.90
N SER A 125 2.49 3.73 -8.40
CA SER A 125 3.78 3.54 -9.07
C SER A 125 4.17 2.07 -9.16
N LEU A 126 3.93 1.30 -8.09
CA LEU A 126 4.20 -0.14 -8.05
C LEU A 126 3.26 -0.91 -8.99
N ASP A 127 1.96 -0.60 -8.97
CA ASP A 127 0.94 -1.21 -9.84
C ASP A 127 1.24 -0.95 -11.33
N THR A 128 1.57 0.29 -11.66
CA THR A 128 2.00 0.67 -13.01
C THR A 128 3.24 -0.10 -13.44
N SER A 129 4.23 -0.21 -12.56
CA SER A 129 5.49 -0.92 -12.86
C SER A 129 5.24 -2.41 -13.12
N CYS A 130 4.31 -3.03 -12.38
CA CYS A 130 3.96 -4.43 -12.58
C CYS A 130 3.18 -4.64 -13.89
N SER A 131 2.24 -3.74 -14.18
CA SER A 131 1.44 -3.78 -15.41
C SER A 131 2.28 -3.55 -16.68
N ALA A 132 3.37 -2.78 -16.60
CA ALA A 132 4.27 -2.55 -17.73
C ALA A 132 5.19 -3.75 -18.05
N VAL A 133 5.38 -4.68 -17.10
CA VAL A 133 6.27 -5.84 -17.24
C VAL A 133 5.53 -7.07 -17.78
N THR A 134 4.19 -7.09 -17.70
CA THR A 134 3.30 -8.14 -18.21
C THR A 134 2.80 -7.85 -19.61
#